data_AF-A0A162CYK6-F1
#
_entry.id   AF-A0A162CYK6-F1
#
_cell.length_a   1.000
_cell.length_b   1.000
_cell.length_c   1.000
_cell.angle_alpha   90.00
_cell.angle_beta   90.00
_cell.angle_gamma   90.00
#
_symmetry.space_group_name_H-M   'P 1'
#
loop_
_entity.id
_entity.type
_entity.pdbx_description
1 polymer ?
#
loop_
_entity_poly.entity_id
_entity_poly.type
_entity_poly.pdbx_seq_one_letter_code
_entity_poly.pdbx_strand_id
1 'polypeptide(L)'
;MVPFLSRLHGQAHSWPCQILHFGHLRDGSAGTLGEEQEQVFSTFSSYSNSTKPMGAANRRDFLTGAMFYWDGRKEKGMARTLTRRLLIAMYRVQFYREKLNKLLSAKKIQLSELPVIQFFVGRRGPCCTRISSVAVSCKWRTKLRRKQTLLKTKAITVMNDINDLANVMVTEQNFLDGVFRGILTKTDNFKLVDCWMLYKRNTEQILQCKLEMSQFITTISDDILSMQHEITKYNSTDEFFSVSNCPMNFSVFQQSEIVIKTQEVKRLEILLSDSLAFKQNFYEENLDDDDLVFEDDCMDDDIDGDGIDKDDLCDEIECSSDDDY
;
A
#
# COMPACT_ATOMS: atom_id res chain seq x y z
N MET A 1 -11.85 10.15 -6.94
CA MET A 1 -10.85 9.68 -5.95
C MET A 1 -10.04 10.88 -5.48
N VAL A 2 -9.73 11.00 -4.19
CA VAL A 2 -8.90 12.10 -3.67
C VAL A 2 -7.44 11.62 -3.59
N PRO A 3 -6.49 12.25 -4.29
CA PRO A 3 -5.10 11.77 -4.34
C PRO A 3 -4.44 11.84 -2.96
N PHE A 4 -3.69 10.80 -2.60
CA PHE A 4 -2.97 10.68 -1.34
C PHE A 4 -1.49 10.33 -1.60
N LEU A 5 -0.62 10.54 -0.62
CA LEU A 5 0.81 10.25 -0.74
C LEU A 5 1.01 8.74 -0.59
N SER A 6 1.85 8.17 -1.45
CA SER A 6 2.35 6.79 -1.28
C SER A 6 3.06 6.64 0.06
N ARG A 7 3.21 5.40 0.55
CA ARG A 7 3.73 5.14 1.89
C ARG A 7 5.12 5.72 2.07
N LEU A 8 6.00 5.47 1.10
CA LEU A 8 7.39 5.91 1.13
C LEU A 8 7.51 7.43 0.99
N HIS A 9 6.76 8.03 0.05
CA HIS A 9 6.77 9.48 -0.10
C HIS A 9 6.20 10.18 1.13
N GLY A 10 5.12 9.66 1.70
CA GLY A 10 4.50 10.18 2.91
C GLY A 10 5.46 10.23 4.10
N GLN A 11 6.30 9.20 4.28
CA GLN A 11 7.26 9.14 5.40
C GLN A 11 8.27 10.30 5.38
N ALA A 12 8.58 10.85 4.21
CA ALA A 12 9.47 12.01 4.08
C ALA A 12 8.83 13.34 4.54
N HIS A 13 7.51 13.37 4.78
CA HIS A 13 6.80 14.59 5.20
C HIS A 13 6.74 14.73 6.72
N SER A 14 6.58 15.97 7.21
CA SER A 14 6.31 16.23 8.64
C SER A 14 4.97 15.65 9.09
N TRP A 15 4.87 15.18 10.35
CA TRP A 15 3.66 14.58 10.94
C TRP A 15 2.32 15.24 10.56
N PRO A 16 2.15 16.59 10.60
CA PRO A 16 0.89 17.23 10.20
C PRO A 16 0.50 16.99 8.73
N CYS A 17 1.48 16.96 7.82
CA CYS A 17 1.23 16.61 6.42
C CYS A 17 0.92 15.13 6.29
N GLN A 18 1.57 14.28 7.08
CA GLN A 18 1.28 12.86 7.07
C GLN A 18 -0.20 12.61 7.41
N ILE A 19 -0.70 13.29 8.45
CA ILE A 19 -2.09 13.15 8.92
C ILE A 19 -3.13 13.45 7.83
N LEU A 20 -2.86 14.46 7.01
CA LEU A 20 -3.81 14.95 6.00
C LEU A 20 -3.76 14.16 4.69
N HIS A 21 -2.61 13.56 4.40
CA HIS A 21 -2.30 13.09 3.07
C HIS A 21 -1.86 11.63 2.98
N PHE A 22 -1.63 10.90 4.08
CA PHE A 22 -1.41 9.45 3.99
C PHE A 22 -2.67 8.71 3.58
N GLY A 23 -2.48 7.67 2.77
CA GLY A 23 -3.56 6.78 2.36
C GLY A 23 -4.26 6.08 3.52
N HIS A 24 -3.54 5.65 4.56
CA HIS A 24 -4.17 4.93 5.67
C HIS A 24 -4.99 5.80 6.62
N LEU A 25 -4.90 7.12 6.47
CA LEU A 25 -5.67 8.09 7.24
C LEU A 25 -6.90 8.59 6.46
N ARG A 26 -7.18 7.99 5.31
CA ARG A 26 -8.31 8.34 4.46
C ARG A 26 -9.25 7.16 4.32
N ASP A 27 -10.53 7.47 4.46
CA ASP A 27 -11.61 6.51 4.25
C ASP A 27 -11.68 6.13 2.77
N GLY A 28 -11.98 4.86 2.47
CA GLY A 28 -12.08 4.39 1.08
C GLY A 28 -10.73 4.12 0.43
N SER A 29 -9.62 4.34 1.13
CA SER A 29 -8.26 4.20 0.59
C SER A 29 -7.67 2.81 0.84
N ALA A 30 -8.47 1.85 1.32
CA ALA A 30 -8.08 0.44 1.38
C ALA A 30 -8.24 -0.28 0.02
N GLY A 31 -9.08 0.27 -0.87
CA GLY A 31 -9.26 -0.25 -2.22
C GLY A 31 -8.07 0.00 -3.16
N THR A 32 -7.10 0.82 -2.74
CA THR A 32 -5.85 1.05 -3.48
C THR A 32 -4.65 0.93 -2.56
N LEU A 33 -3.55 0.42 -3.12
CA LEU A 33 -2.22 0.49 -2.50
C LEU A 33 -1.70 1.94 -2.54
N GLY A 34 -2.11 2.73 -3.54
CA GLY A 34 -1.58 4.07 -3.79
C GLY A 34 -0.15 4.05 -4.31
N GLU A 35 0.26 2.89 -4.84
CA GLU A 35 1.58 2.59 -5.39
C GLU A 35 1.45 1.87 -6.74
N GLU A 36 0.23 1.72 -7.27
CA GLU A 36 -0.04 0.98 -8.51
C GLU A 36 0.70 1.61 -9.70
N GLN A 37 0.75 2.94 -9.73
CA GLN A 37 1.44 3.69 -10.77
C GLN A 37 2.96 3.48 -10.67
N GLU A 38 3.52 3.52 -9.47
CA GLU A 38 4.93 3.28 -9.18
C GLU A 38 5.35 1.84 -9.52
N GLN A 39 4.50 0.85 -9.22
CA GLN A 39 4.75 -0.55 -9.58
C GLN A 39 4.85 -0.71 -11.10
N VAL A 40 3.89 -0.15 -11.85
CA VAL A 40 3.91 -0.19 -13.31
C VAL A 40 5.17 0.50 -13.85
N PHE A 41 5.49 1.69 -13.35
CA PHE A 41 6.69 2.41 -13.80
C PHE A 41 8.00 1.69 -13.46
N SER A 42 8.08 1.03 -12.32
CA SER A 42 9.25 0.23 -11.95
C SER A 42 9.47 -0.92 -12.93
N THR A 43 8.40 -1.66 -13.26
CA THR A 43 8.44 -2.73 -14.27
C THR A 43 8.81 -2.20 -15.65
N PHE A 44 8.23 -1.08 -16.11
CA PHE A 44 8.57 -0.53 -17.43
C PHE A 44 9.98 0.09 -17.48
N SER A 45 10.48 0.58 -16.34
CA SER A 45 11.83 1.13 -16.25
C SER A 45 12.89 0.05 -16.50
N SER A 46 12.68 -1.19 -16.05
CA SER A 46 13.63 -2.29 -16.31
C SER A 46 13.75 -2.59 -17.81
N TYR A 47 12.64 -2.52 -18.55
CA TYR A 47 12.63 -2.69 -20.01
C TYR A 47 13.29 -1.54 -20.79
N SER A 48 13.57 -0.39 -20.14
CA SER A 48 14.20 0.74 -20.82
C SER A 48 15.58 0.37 -21.39
N ASN A 49 16.36 -0.44 -20.67
CA ASN A 49 17.71 -0.81 -21.10
C ASN A 49 17.70 -1.80 -22.27
N SER A 50 16.80 -2.78 -22.25
CA SER A 50 16.67 -3.79 -23.31
C SER A 50 15.99 -3.25 -24.58
N THR A 51 15.10 -2.27 -24.45
CA THR A 51 14.37 -1.69 -25.59
C THR A 51 15.09 -0.52 -26.26
N LYS A 52 16.08 0.08 -25.62
CA LYS A 52 16.85 1.22 -26.15
C LYS A 52 17.54 0.94 -27.51
N PRO A 53 18.20 -0.21 -27.75
CA PRO A 53 18.83 -0.49 -29.04
C PRO A 53 17.84 -0.96 -30.12
N MET A 54 16.56 -1.18 -29.77
CA MET A 54 15.57 -1.70 -30.71
C MET A 54 15.05 -0.61 -31.66
N GLY A 55 14.74 -1.01 -32.90
CA GLY A 55 13.97 -0.17 -33.81
C GLY A 55 12.55 0.11 -33.28
N ALA A 56 11.92 1.19 -33.74
CA ALA A 56 10.62 1.64 -33.24
C ALA A 56 9.49 0.60 -33.37
N ALA A 57 9.52 -0.24 -34.42
CA ALA A 57 8.56 -1.33 -34.58
C ALA A 57 8.77 -2.41 -33.51
N ASN A 58 9.97 -2.99 -33.44
CA ASN A 58 10.33 -4.03 -32.47
C ASN A 58 10.12 -3.58 -31.02
N ARG A 59 10.41 -2.31 -30.71
CA ARG A 59 10.17 -1.75 -29.38
C ARG A 59 8.69 -1.76 -29.02
N ARG A 60 7.79 -1.40 -29.95
CA ARG A 60 6.34 -1.43 -29.70
C ARG A 60 5.84 -2.84 -29.48
N ASP A 61 6.28 -3.78 -30.31
CA ASP A 61 5.85 -5.17 -30.20
C ASP A 61 6.35 -5.79 -28.88
N PHE A 62 7.60 -5.53 -28.50
CA PHE A 62 8.17 -5.96 -27.22
C PHE A 62 7.37 -5.40 -26.03
N LEU A 63 7.13 -4.10 -25.99
CA LEU A 63 6.40 -3.46 -24.89
C LEU A 63 4.95 -3.95 -24.81
N THR A 64 4.33 -4.24 -25.96
CA THR A 64 2.98 -4.82 -26.03
C THR A 64 2.98 -6.23 -25.46
N GLY A 65 3.93 -7.09 -25.86
CA GLY A 65 4.08 -8.44 -25.31
C GLY A 65 4.37 -8.44 -23.81
N ALA A 66 5.23 -7.52 -23.35
CA ALA A 66 5.53 -7.34 -21.93
C ALA A 66 4.29 -6.92 -21.13
N MET A 67 3.43 -6.06 -21.69
CA MET A 67 2.16 -5.70 -21.05
C MET A 67 1.22 -6.89 -20.93
N PHE A 68 1.04 -7.67 -22.01
CA PHE A 68 0.22 -8.88 -21.96
C PHE A 68 0.73 -9.90 -20.94
N TYR A 69 2.06 -10.08 -20.85
CA TYR A 69 2.67 -10.95 -19.85
C TYR A 69 2.39 -10.45 -18.42
N TRP A 70 2.56 -9.13 -18.18
CA TRP A 70 2.30 -8.52 -16.89
C TRP A 70 0.83 -8.67 -16.45
N ASP A 71 -0.11 -8.44 -17.37
CA ASP A 71 -1.53 -8.60 -17.11
C ASP A 71 -1.91 -10.06 -16.87
N GLY A 72 -1.39 -11.00 -17.67
CA GLY A 72 -1.59 -12.43 -17.47
C GLY A 72 -1.04 -12.93 -16.12
N ARG A 73 0.12 -12.42 -15.69
CA ARG A 73 0.67 -12.70 -14.36
C ARG A 73 -0.24 -12.18 -13.24
N LYS A 74 -0.77 -10.96 -13.39
CA LYS A 74 -1.69 -10.36 -12.43
C LYS A 74 -2.98 -11.16 -12.31
N GLU A 75 -3.57 -11.54 -13.45
CA GLU A 75 -4.79 -12.34 -13.50
C GLU A 75 -4.60 -13.68 -12.79
N LYS A 76 -3.53 -14.41 -13.11
CA LYS A 76 -3.19 -15.70 -12.49
C LYS A 76 -2.92 -15.57 -10.99
N GLY A 77 -2.29 -14.48 -10.55
CA GLY A 77 -1.95 -14.23 -9.16
C GLY A 77 -3.09 -13.64 -8.31
N MET A 78 -4.16 -13.15 -8.94
CA MET A 78 -5.17 -12.31 -8.29
C MET A 78 -5.79 -12.98 -7.06
N ALA A 79 -6.31 -14.21 -7.20
CA ALA A 79 -6.97 -14.92 -6.12
C ALA A 79 -6.03 -15.16 -4.92
N ARG A 80 -4.77 -15.53 -5.19
CA ARG A 80 -3.72 -15.71 -4.18
C ARG A 80 -3.40 -14.39 -3.47
N THR A 81 -3.19 -13.31 -4.22
CA THR A 81 -2.89 -11.98 -3.67
C THR A 81 -4.03 -11.47 -2.79
N LEU A 82 -5.29 -11.63 -3.22
CA LEU A 82 -6.46 -11.23 -2.43
C LEU A 82 -6.58 -12.03 -1.13
N THR A 83 -6.33 -13.33 -1.19
CA THR A 83 -6.33 -14.20 0.01
C THR A 83 -5.23 -13.79 0.98
N ARG A 84 -3.99 -13.62 0.51
CA ARG A 84 -2.88 -13.15 1.36
C ARG A 84 -3.18 -11.78 1.99
N ARG A 85 -3.72 -10.84 1.21
CA ARG A 85 -4.16 -9.52 1.71
C ARG A 85 -5.23 -9.65 2.79
N LEU A 86 -6.20 -10.55 2.61
CA LEU A 86 -7.25 -10.82 3.60
C LEU A 86 -6.66 -11.33 4.92
N LEU A 87 -5.83 -12.38 4.86
CA LEU A 87 -5.24 -13.00 6.06
C LEU A 87 -4.42 -12.00 6.87
N ILE A 88 -3.55 -11.25 6.19
CA ILE A 88 -2.75 -10.18 6.81
C ILE A 88 -3.67 -9.13 7.45
N ALA A 89 -4.75 -8.74 6.78
CA ALA A 89 -5.70 -7.77 7.32
C ALA A 89 -6.44 -8.30 8.55
N MET A 90 -6.87 -9.57 8.54
CA MET A 90 -7.52 -10.23 9.68
C MET A 90 -6.62 -10.24 10.91
N TYR A 91 -5.37 -10.67 10.76
CA TYR A 91 -4.38 -10.64 11.83
C TYR A 91 -4.14 -9.22 12.36
N ARG A 92 -3.94 -8.26 11.45
CA ARG A 92 -3.70 -6.86 11.82
C ARG A 92 -4.89 -6.24 12.53
N VAL A 93 -6.13 -6.57 12.16
CA VAL A 93 -7.32 -6.09 12.87
C VAL A 93 -7.27 -6.53 14.34
N GLN A 94 -6.94 -7.80 14.62
CA GLN A 94 -6.81 -8.30 15.99
C GLN A 94 -5.72 -7.54 16.76
N PHE A 95 -4.53 -7.46 16.18
CA PHE A 95 -3.39 -6.77 16.78
C PHE A 95 -3.70 -5.30 17.10
N TYR A 96 -4.23 -4.54 16.14
CA TYR A 96 -4.54 -3.12 16.34
C TYR A 96 -5.73 -2.91 17.29
N ARG A 97 -6.69 -3.83 17.34
CA ARG A 97 -7.79 -3.79 18.30
C ARG A 97 -7.27 -3.89 19.74
N GLU A 98 -6.41 -4.86 20.02
CA GLU A 98 -5.81 -5.01 21.35
C GLU A 98 -4.92 -3.84 21.72
N LYS A 99 -4.08 -3.39 20.79
CA LYS A 99 -3.22 -2.23 20.98
C LYS A 99 -4.03 -0.96 21.25
N LEU A 100 -5.13 -0.76 20.52
CA LEU A 100 -6.04 0.37 20.72
C LEU A 100 -6.69 0.30 22.10
N ASN A 101 -7.18 -0.86 22.54
CA ASN A 101 -7.75 -1.04 23.87
C ASN A 101 -6.75 -0.73 24.99
N LYS A 102 -5.49 -1.14 24.85
CA LYS A 102 -4.41 -0.80 25.78
C LYS A 102 -4.18 0.72 25.84
N LEU A 103 -4.12 1.39 24.69
CA LEU A 103 -3.93 2.83 24.60
C LEU A 103 -5.12 3.64 25.17
N LEU A 104 -6.36 3.19 24.90
CA LEU A 104 -7.58 3.80 25.44
C LEU A 104 -7.63 3.65 26.96
N SER A 105 -7.32 2.46 27.48
CA SER A 105 -7.31 2.18 28.93
C SER A 105 -6.26 3.01 29.66
N ALA A 106 -5.04 3.10 29.11
CA ALA A 106 -3.96 3.91 29.67
C ALA A 106 -4.34 5.40 29.73
N LYS A 107 -5.09 5.89 28.74
CA LYS A 107 -5.48 7.30 28.63
C LYS A 107 -6.85 7.63 29.25
N LYS A 108 -7.63 6.63 29.65
CA LYS A 108 -9.03 6.78 30.11
C LYS A 108 -9.91 7.55 29.12
N ILE A 109 -9.67 7.33 27.82
CA ILE A 109 -10.38 7.96 26.71
C ILE A 109 -11.41 6.97 26.16
N GLN A 110 -12.59 7.45 25.78
CA GLN A 110 -13.59 6.62 25.11
C GLN A 110 -13.39 6.64 23.58
N LEU A 111 -13.79 5.56 22.91
CA LEU A 111 -13.69 5.46 21.44
C LEU A 111 -14.42 6.61 20.71
N SER A 112 -15.51 7.12 21.30
CA SER A 112 -16.31 8.25 20.78
C SER A 112 -15.54 9.58 20.74
N GLU A 113 -14.45 9.71 21.49
CA GLU A 113 -13.65 10.93 21.58
C GLU A 113 -12.53 10.97 20.51
N LEU A 114 -12.23 9.84 19.87
CA LEU A 114 -11.16 9.73 18.86
C LEU A 114 -11.34 10.62 17.63
N PRO A 115 -12.55 10.78 17.04
CA PRO A 115 -12.75 11.69 15.91
C PRO A 115 -12.43 13.14 16.27
N VAL A 116 -12.73 13.55 17.51
CA VAL A 116 -12.44 14.88 18.03
C VAL A 116 -10.92 15.07 18.16
N ILE A 117 -10.22 14.06 18.69
CA ILE A 117 -8.76 14.08 18.80
C ILE A 117 -8.10 14.12 17.41
N GLN A 118 -8.59 13.33 16.45
CA GLN A 118 -8.12 13.37 15.06
C GLN A 118 -8.28 14.77 14.46
N PHE A 119 -9.42 15.43 14.69
CA PHE A 119 -9.64 16.80 14.24
C PHE A 119 -8.62 17.79 14.84
N PHE A 120 -8.31 17.68 16.12
CA PHE A 120 -7.32 18.54 16.77
C PHE A 120 -5.88 18.25 16.33
N VAL A 121 -5.55 16.99 16.05
CA VAL A 121 -4.24 16.55 15.54
C VAL A 121 -4.05 16.98 14.08
N GLY A 122 -5.11 16.94 13.26
CA GLY A 122 -5.11 17.39 11.87
C GLY A 122 -5.20 18.91 11.68
N ARG A 123 -5.59 19.68 12.71
CA ARG A 123 -5.53 21.15 12.65
C ARG A 123 -4.08 21.58 12.53
N ARG A 124 -3.77 22.25 11.41
CA ARG A 124 -2.53 23.03 11.23
C ARG A 124 -2.29 23.86 12.49
N GLY A 125 -1.28 23.50 13.27
CA GLY A 125 -0.57 24.53 14.01
C GLY A 125 -0.06 25.55 12.96
N PRO A 126 -0.23 26.87 13.16
CA PRO A 126 0.23 27.92 12.24
C PRO A 126 1.73 27.91 11.88
N CYS A 127 2.50 26.93 12.39
CA CYS A 127 3.95 26.89 12.37
C CYS A 127 4.51 26.25 11.07
N CYS A 128 3.97 25.11 10.63
CA CYS A 128 4.53 24.38 9.48
C CYS A 128 4.34 25.10 8.14
N THR A 129 3.20 25.74 7.92
CA THR A 129 2.95 26.57 6.71
C THR A 129 3.81 27.83 6.67
N ARG A 130 4.19 28.37 7.85
CA ARG A 130 5.06 29.55 7.95
C ARG A 130 6.54 29.18 7.76
N ILE A 131 6.97 28.01 8.19
CA ILE A 131 8.37 27.56 8.04
C ILE A 131 8.61 27.05 6.61
N SER A 132 7.69 26.29 6.01
CA SER A 132 7.87 25.80 4.64
C SER A 132 7.85 26.92 3.60
N SER A 133 7.00 27.93 3.78
CA SER A 133 6.96 29.13 2.91
C SER A 133 8.20 30.02 3.04
N VAL A 134 8.91 29.93 4.17
CA VAL A 134 10.11 30.74 4.43
C VAL A 134 11.39 29.96 4.10
N ALA A 135 11.44 28.64 4.27
CA ALA A 135 12.65 27.81 4.14
C ALA A 135 12.97 27.33 2.70
N VAL A 136 12.38 27.97 1.69
CA VAL A 136 12.50 27.54 0.28
C VAL A 136 13.92 27.73 -0.26
N SER A 137 14.69 28.71 0.24
CA SER A 137 16.07 28.98 -0.21
C SER A 137 17.13 28.69 0.87
N CYS A 138 18.35 28.37 0.42
CA CYS A 138 19.51 28.13 1.29
C CYS A 138 19.75 29.31 2.26
N LYS A 139 19.56 30.55 1.81
CA LYS A 139 19.70 31.78 2.61
C LYS A 139 18.72 31.81 3.79
N TRP A 140 17.48 31.38 3.58
CA TRP A 140 16.49 31.33 4.65
C TRP A 140 16.74 30.19 5.63
N ARG A 141 17.21 29.02 5.16
CA ARG A 141 17.65 27.93 6.06
C ARG A 141 18.77 28.37 6.98
N THR A 142 19.76 29.12 6.47
CA THR A 142 20.86 29.67 7.28
C THR A 142 20.36 30.71 8.29
N LYS A 143 19.44 31.59 7.88
CA LYS A 143 18.83 32.58 8.78
C LYS A 143 17.98 31.92 9.88
N LEU A 144 17.27 30.84 9.55
CA LEU A 144 16.49 30.04 10.49
C LEU A 144 17.41 29.36 11.51
N ARG A 145 18.49 28.71 11.04
CA ARG A 145 19.50 28.08 11.91
C ARG A 145 20.08 29.10 12.90
N ARG A 146 20.50 30.29 12.44
CA ARG A 146 21.01 31.36 13.33
C ARG A 146 19.98 31.79 14.39
N LYS A 147 18.71 31.94 14.00
CA LYS A 147 17.63 32.24 14.96
C LYS A 147 17.41 31.09 15.95
N GLN A 148 17.48 29.85 15.49
CA GLN A 148 17.33 28.67 16.35
C GLN A 148 18.48 28.57 17.35
N THR A 149 19.73 28.79 16.93
CA THR A 149 20.89 28.86 17.83
C THR A 149 20.69 29.94 18.89
N LEU A 150 20.27 31.15 18.48
CA LEU A 150 20.00 32.25 19.43
C LEU A 150 18.90 31.90 20.44
N LEU A 151 17.82 31.25 19.99
CA LEU A 151 16.74 30.81 20.87
C LEU A 151 17.19 29.71 21.83
N LYS A 152 18.01 28.76 21.38
CA LYS A 152 18.61 27.73 22.25
C LYS A 152 19.48 28.37 23.33
N THR A 153 20.35 29.32 22.97
CA THR A 153 21.18 30.03 23.94
C THR A 153 20.33 30.76 24.98
N LYS A 154 19.26 31.45 24.54
CA LYS A 154 18.32 32.12 25.47
C LYS A 154 17.58 31.14 26.37
N ALA A 155 17.17 29.98 25.85
CA ALA A 155 16.52 28.94 26.63
C ALA A 155 17.48 28.40 27.71
N ILE A 156 18.75 28.19 27.39
CA ILE A 156 19.79 27.79 28.36
C ILE A 156 19.92 28.83 29.48
N THR A 157 20.00 30.12 29.14
CA THR A 157 20.04 31.18 30.16
C THR A 157 18.83 31.13 31.07
N VAL A 158 17.61 31.03 30.51
CA VAL A 158 16.37 30.95 31.28
C VAL A 158 16.31 29.68 32.14
N MET A 159 16.81 28.54 31.66
CA MET A 159 16.89 27.30 32.45
C MET A 159 17.81 27.48 33.66
N ASN A 160 18.97 28.10 33.48
CA ASN A 160 19.88 28.40 34.58
C ASN A 160 19.25 29.37 35.58
N ASP A 161 18.62 30.44 35.10
CA ASP A 161 17.93 31.41 35.96
C ASP A 161 16.81 30.75 36.79
N ILE A 162 16.04 29.82 36.19
CA ILE A 162 15.00 29.07 36.89
C ILE A 162 15.60 28.14 37.95
N ASN A 163 16.68 27.43 37.61
CA ASN A 163 17.37 26.51 38.53
C ASN A 163 17.99 27.26 39.72
N ASP A 164 18.44 28.50 39.49
CA ASP A 164 19.01 29.37 40.52
C ASP A 164 17.93 29.98 41.44
N LEU A 165 16.75 30.31 40.90
CA LEU A 165 15.66 30.98 41.62
C LEU A 165 14.68 30.03 42.30
N ALA A 166 14.38 28.91 41.66
CA ALA A 166 13.53 27.86 42.17
C ALA A 166 14.42 26.63 42.30
N ASN A 167 14.52 26.06 43.50
CA ASN A 167 15.38 24.90 43.81
C ASN A 167 14.89 23.61 43.13
N VAL A 168 14.72 23.64 41.80
CA VAL A 168 14.09 22.69 40.91
C VAL A 168 15.03 22.53 39.73
N MET A 169 15.52 21.32 39.45
CA MET A 169 16.36 21.07 38.28
C MET A 169 15.52 20.96 37.00
N VAL A 170 15.49 22.03 36.22
CA VAL A 170 15.00 22.07 34.84
C VAL A 170 16.15 21.68 33.91
N THR A 171 16.03 20.51 33.27
CA THR A 171 16.96 20.00 32.26
C THR A 171 16.53 20.39 30.85
N GLU A 172 17.44 20.30 29.86
CA GLU A 172 17.08 20.48 28.44
C GLU A 172 15.97 19.50 28.01
N GLN A 173 15.98 18.29 28.56
CA GLN A 173 14.93 17.30 28.33
C GLN A 173 13.56 17.80 28.82
N ASN A 174 13.49 18.48 29.97
CA ASN A 174 12.23 19.07 30.46
C ASN A 174 11.69 20.18 29.53
N PHE A 175 12.57 20.86 28.79
CA PHE A 175 12.19 21.87 27.80
C PHE A 175 11.69 21.22 26.49
N LEU A 176 12.33 20.12 26.06
CA LEU A 176 11.90 19.33 24.91
C LEU A 176 10.56 18.61 25.17
N ASP A 177 10.37 18.11 26.39
CA ASP A 177 9.15 17.44 26.83
C ASP A 177 8.00 18.42 27.10
N GLY A 178 8.32 19.70 27.36
CA GLY A 178 7.38 20.78 27.64
C GLY A 178 6.90 20.80 29.10
N VAL A 179 7.17 21.90 29.81
CA VAL A 179 6.86 22.07 31.25
C VAL A 179 5.35 22.16 31.54
N PHE A 180 4.49 22.38 30.53
CA PHE A 180 3.03 22.38 30.71
C PHE A 180 2.45 20.96 30.57
N ARG A 181 2.52 20.18 31.64
CA ARG A 181 1.96 18.81 31.76
C ARG A 181 0.41 18.73 31.74
N GLY A 182 -0.27 19.71 31.14
CA GLY A 182 -1.74 19.76 31.05
C GLY A 182 -2.31 19.37 29.69
N ILE A 183 -1.48 19.26 28.65
CA ILE A 183 -1.92 18.86 27.31
C ILE A 183 -0.91 17.85 26.79
N LEU A 184 -1.29 16.58 26.89
CA LEU A 184 -0.74 15.39 26.24
C LEU A 184 0.19 15.73 25.05
N THR A 185 1.40 15.16 25.04
CA THR A 185 2.35 15.37 23.94
C THR A 185 1.66 15.08 22.60
N LYS A 186 1.78 15.98 21.63
CA LYS A 186 1.14 15.84 20.31
C LYS A 186 1.47 14.48 19.65
N THR A 187 2.64 13.94 19.97
CA THR A 187 3.15 12.65 19.54
C THR A 187 2.30 11.47 20.05
N ASP A 188 1.87 11.49 21.31
CA ASP A 188 1.09 10.37 21.86
C ASP A 188 -0.37 10.39 21.40
N ASN A 189 -0.91 11.56 21.12
CA ASN A 189 -2.23 11.68 20.48
C ASN A 189 -2.18 11.24 19.02
N PHE A 190 -1.06 11.51 18.34
CA PHE A 190 -0.82 10.98 17.00
C PHE A 190 -0.77 9.45 17.00
N LYS A 191 0.02 8.82 17.87
CA LYS A 191 0.11 7.34 17.94
C LYS A 191 -1.25 6.69 18.20
N LEU A 192 -2.08 7.31 19.03
CA LEU A 192 -3.45 6.85 19.30
C LEU A 192 -4.34 6.92 18.04
N VAL A 193 -4.36 8.08 17.37
CA VAL A 193 -5.14 8.28 16.15
C VAL A 193 -4.65 7.37 15.02
N ASP A 194 -3.33 7.23 14.86
CA ASP A 194 -2.71 6.37 13.87
C ASP A 194 -3.10 4.89 14.07
N CYS A 195 -3.02 4.40 15.31
CA CYS A 195 -3.44 3.05 15.67
C CYS A 195 -4.93 2.81 15.36
N TRP A 196 -5.79 3.78 15.67
CA TRP A 196 -7.22 3.71 15.38
C TRP A 196 -7.51 3.71 13.87
N MET A 197 -6.82 4.54 13.10
CA MET A 197 -6.99 4.60 11.66
C MET A 197 -6.45 3.34 10.95
N LEU A 198 -5.35 2.77 11.44
CA LEU A 198 -4.85 1.47 10.97
C LEU A 198 -5.85 0.35 11.26
N TYR A 199 -6.46 0.33 12.44
CA TYR A 199 -7.56 -0.60 12.75
C TYR A 199 -8.73 -0.45 11.76
N LYS A 200 -9.19 0.79 11.53
CA LYS A 200 -10.27 1.09 10.58
C LYS A 200 -9.91 0.66 9.15
N ARG A 201 -8.69 0.96 8.69
CA ARG A 201 -8.20 0.58 7.35
C ARG A 201 -8.18 -0.93 7.15
N ASN A 202 -7.65 -1.69 8.10
CA ASN A 202 -7.60 -3.15 7.95
C ASN A 202 -9.01 -3.76 7.98
N THR A 203 -9.93 -3.17 8.74
CA THR A 203 -11.36 -3.57 8.70
C THR A 203 -11.98 -3.31 7.33
N GLU A 204 -11.71 -2.14 6.74
CA GLU A 204 -12.13 -1.82 5.37
C GLU A 204 -11.50 -2.77 4.34
N GLN A 205 -10.20 -3.09 4.50
CA GLN A 205 -9.46 -4.00 3.63
C GLN A 205 -10.08 -5.40 3.58
N ILE A 206 -10.58 -5.91 4.72
CA ILE A 206 -11.27 -7.21 4.77
C ILE A 206 -12.53 -7.18 3.90
N LEU A 207 -13.33 -6.13 4.03
CA LEU A 207 -14.55 -5.95 3.22
C LEU A 207 -14.22 -5.82 1.73
N GLN A 208 -13.20 -5.04 1.40
CA GLN A 208 -12.76 -4.86 0.01
C GLN A 208 -12.21 -6.15 -0.59
N CYS A 209 -11.38 -6.92 0.13
CA CYS A 209 -10.90 -8.21 -0.38
C CYS A 209 -12.06 -9.17 -0.69
N LYS A 210 -13.08 -9.23 0.19
CA LYS A 210 -14.28 -10.06 -0.03
C LYS A 210 -15.05 -9.64 -1.28
N LEU A 211 -15.17 -8.32 -1.49
CA LEU A 211 -15.82 -7.75 -2.67
C LEU A 211 -15.02 -8.01 -3.95
N GLU A 212 -13.72 -7.69 -3.95
CA GLU A 212 -12.80 -7.89 -5.08
C GLU A 212 -12.76 -9.37 -5.50
N MET A 213 -12.68 -10.31 -4.54
CA MET A 213 -12.70 -11.75 -4.85
C MET A 213 -14.03 -12.18 -5.49
N SER A 214 -15.15 -11.66 -4.97
CA SER A 214 -16.47 -11.99 -5.51
C SER A 214 -16.64 -11.43 -6.93
N GLN A 215 -16.23 -10.17 -7.15
CA GLN A 215 -16.24 -9.53 -8.46
C GLN A 215 -15.36 -10.28 -9.45
N PHE A 216 -14.15 -10.67 -9.06
CA PHE A 216 -13.23 -11.41 -9.91
C PHE A 216 -13.84 -12.73 -10.39
N ILE A 217 -14.43 -13.51 -9.47
CA ILE A 217 -15.11 -14.77 -9.80
C ILE A 217 -16.32 -14.55 -10.71
N THR A 218 -17.12 -13.52 -10.46
CA THR A 218 -18.26 -13.17 -11.31
C THR A 218 -17.79 -12.80 -12.72
N THR A 219 -16.78 -11.94 -12.85
CA THR A 219 -16.24 -11.55 -14.16
C THR A 219 -15.72 -12.75 -14.94
N ILE A 220 -14.93 -13.63 -14.31
CA ILE A 220 -14.44 -14.86 -14.98
C ILE A 220 -15.62 -15.74 -15.42
N SER A 221 -16.63 -15.89 -14.57
CA SER A 221 -17.81 -16.72 -14.88
C SER A 221 -18.60 -16.14 -16.06
N ASP A 222 -18.79 -14.82 -16.08
CA ASP A 222 -19.48 -14.11 -17.16
C ASP A 222 -18.70 -14.22 -18.48
N ASP A 223 -17.37 -14.09 -18.44
CA ASP A 223 -16.50 -14.24 -19.60
C ASP A 223 -16.55 -15.66 -20.17
N ILE A 224 -16.56 -16.69 -19.31
CA ILE A 224 -16.75 -18.09 -19.72
C ILE A 224 -18.10 -18.24 -20.43
N LEU A 225 -19.18 -17.78 -19.82
CA LEU A 225 -20.54 -17.90 -20.38
C LEU A 225 -20.66 -17.16 -21.71
N SER A 226 -20.10 -15.96 -21.82
CA SER A 226 -20.09 -15.17 -23.05
C SER A 226 -19.35 -15.91 -24.17
N MET A 227 -18.15 -16.43 -23.90
CA MET A 227 -17.38 -17.17 -24.91
C MET A 227 -18.04 -18.49 -25.31
N GLN A 228 -18.63 -19.21 -24.35
CA GLN A 228 -19.39 -20.44 -24.64
C GLN A 228 -20.58 -20.13 -25.56
N HIS A 229 -21.33 -19.06 -25.28
CA HIS A 229 -22.41 -18.61 -26.15
C HIS A 229 -21.90 -18.30 -27.57
N GLU A 230 -20.78 -17.59 -27.70
CA GLU A 230 -20.19 -17.29 -29.01
C GLU A 230 -19.80 -18.56 -29.78
N ILE A 231 -19.17 -19.53 -29.11
CA ILE A 231 -18.83 -20.83 -29.70
C ILE A 231 -20.10 -21.55 -30.19
N THR A 232 -21.16 -21.61 -29.37
CA THR A 232 -22.44 -22.23 -29.77
C THR A 232 -23.05 -21.52 -30.97
N LYS A 233 -23.01 -20.18 -31.00
CA LYS A 233 -23.50 -19.39 -32.13
C LYS A 233 -22.76 -19.77 -33.42
N TYR A 234 -21.43 -19.82 -33.40
CA TYR A 234 -20.64 -20.19 -34.57
C TYR A 234 -20.96 -21.60 -35.08
N ASN A 235 -21.09 -22.58 -34.18
CA ASN A 235 -21.47 -23.94 -34.53
C ASN A 235 -22.88 -24.00 -35.16
N SER A 236 -23.84 -23.21 -34.66
CA SER A 236 -25.21 -23.18 -35.21
C SER A 236 -25.30 -22.53 -36.60
N THR A 237 -24.43 -21.57 -36.92
CA THR A 237 -24.37 -20.95 -38.25
C THR A 237 -23.77 -21.87 -39.32
N ASP A 238 -22.91 -22.82 -38.92
CA ASP A 238 -22.26 -23.75 -39.85
C ASP A 238 -23.25 -24.79 -40.41
N GLU A 239 -24.29 -25.16 -39.63
CA GLU A 239 -25.35 -26.08 -40.08
C GLU A 239 -26.25 -25.48 -41.18
N PHE A 240 -26.39 -24.15 -41.24
CA PHE A 240 -27.34 -23.48 -42.15
C PHE A 240 -26.77 -23.16 -43.54
N PHE A 241 -25.44 -23.14 -43.70
CA PHE A 241 -24.77 -22.76 -44.97
C PHE A 241 -24.26 -23.93 -45.81
N SER A 242 -24.52 -25.16 -45.40
CA SER A 242 -24.14 -26.39 -46.14
C SER A 242 -24.79 -26.56 -47.53
N VAL A 243 -25.58 -25.60 -47.99
CA VAL A 243 -26.34 -25.68 -49.27
C VAL A 243 -25.85 -24.69 -50.36
N SER A 244 -24.84 -23.84 -50.14
CA SER A 244 -24.37 -22.96 -51.24
C SER A 244 -22.86 -22.78 -51.33
N ASN A 245 -22.34 -23.01 -52.54
CA ASN A 245 -20.96 -22.84 -52.98
C ASN A 245 -20.38 -21.44 -52.69
N CYS A 246 -19.90 -21.21 -51.47
CA CYS A 246 -19.06 -20.08 -51.11
C CYS A 246 -17.64 -20.54 -50.72
N PRO A 247 -16.62 -19.70 -50.93
CA PRO A 247 -15.23 -20.11 -51.01
C PRO A 247 -14.67 -20.53 -49.64
N MET A 248 -13.98 -21.67 -49.63
CA MET A 248 -13.26 -22.37 -48.54
C MET A 248 -12.52 -21.54 -47.47
N ASN A 249 -12.33 -20.22 -47.65
CA ASN A 249 -11.55 -19.41 -46.71
C ASN A 249 -12.35 -18.95 -45.48
N PHE A 250 -13.67 -18.79 -45.56
CA PHE A 250 -14.45 -18.29 -44.42
C PHE A 250 -14.57 -19.34 -43.29
N SER A 251 -14.72 -20.63 -43.64
CA SER A 251 -14.86 -21.69 -42.64
C SER A 251 -13.57 -21.95 -41.86
N VAL A 252 -12.39 -21.82 -42.48
CA VAL A 252 -11.10 -22.03 -41.81
C VAL A 252 -10.85 -20.98 -40.72
N PHE A 253 -11.15 -19.71 -41.00
CA PHE A 253 -11.02 -18.64 -40.00
C PHE A 253 -12.00 -18.83 -38.83
N GLN A 254 -13.27 -19.15 -39.12
CA GLN A 254 -14.26 -19.44 -38.07
C GLN A 254 -13.84 -20.65 -37.22
N GLN A 255 -13.33 -21.70 -37.86
CA GLN A 255 -12.87 -22.89 -37.16
C GLN A 255 -11.63 -22.60 -36.30
N SER A 256 -10.70 -21.76 -36.78
CA SER A 256 -9.57 -21.30 -35.98
C SER A 256 -10.00 -20.45 -34.78
N GLU A 257 -11.01 -19.59 -34.95
CA GLU A 257 -11.57 -18.76 -33.88
C GLU A 257 -12.25 -19.62 -32.81
N ILE A 258 -13.01 -20.63 -33.21
CA ILE A 258 -13.60 -21.61 -32.28
C ILE A 258 -12.51 -22.30 -31.47
N VAL A 259 -11.42 -22.74 -32.11
CA VAL A 259 -10.30 -23.40 -31.41
C VAL A 259 -9.67 -22.47 -30.37
N ILE A 260 -9.39 -21.21 -30.74
CA ILE A 260 -8.80 -20.22 -29.83
C ILE A 260 -9.74 -19.95 -28.64
N LYS A 261 -11.02 -19.67 -28.90
CA LYS A 261 -12.01 -19.43 -27.84
C LYS A 261 -12.18 -20.64 -26.94
N THR A 262 -12.16 -21.84 -27.49
CA THR A 262 -12.26 -23.09 -26.71
C THR A 262 -11.05 -23.28 -25.79
N GLN A 263 -9.84 -22.94 -26.26
CA GLN A 263 -8.65 -22.95 -25.42
C GLN A 263 -8.73 -21.92 -24.30
N GLU A 264 -9.23 -20.73 -24.62
CA GLU A 264 -9.39 -19.64 -23.64
C GLU A 264 -10.45 -19.96 -22.58
N VAL A 265 -11.58 -20.57 -22.97
CA VAL A 265 -12.58 -21.08 -22.02
C VAL A 265 -11.94 -22.07 -21.03
N LYS A 266 -11.14 -23.03 -21.52
CA LYS A 266 -10.43 -23.98 -20.63
C LYS A 266 -9.48 -23.28 -19.67
N ARG A 267 -8.75 -22.25 -20.15
CA ARG A 267 -7.86 -21.45 -19.29
C ARG A 267 -8.66 -20.75 -18.19
N LEU A 268 -9.79 -20.12 -18.53
CA LEU A 268 -10.67 -19.45 -17.57
C LEU A 268 -11.33 -20.43 -16.60
N GLU A 269 -11.72 -21.62 -17.03
CA GLU A 269 -12.28 -22.67 -16.16
C GLU A 269 -11.28 -23.10 -15.08
N ILE A 270 -10.00 -23.27 -15.46
CA ILE A 270 -8.91 -23.53 -14.50
C ILE A 270 -8.77 -22.37 -13.54
N LEU A 271 -8.71 -21.14 -14.05
CA LEU A 271 -8.60 -19.92 -13.23
C LEU A 271 -9.77 -19.77 -12.26
N LEU A 272 -10.99 -20.09 -12.69
CA LEU A 272 -12.20 -20.07 -11.88
C LEU A 272 -12.13 -21.12 -10.77
N SER A 273 -11.72 -22.34 -11.10
CA SER A 273 -11.53 -23.42 -10.13
C SER A 273 -10.53 -23.02 -9.04
N ASP A 274 -9.37 -22.49 -9.44
CA ASP A 274 -8.34 -22.01 -8.52
C ASP A 274 -8.89 -20.87 -7.63
N SER A 275 -9.61 -19.92 -8.22
CA SER A 275 -10.19 -18.79 -7.50
C SER A 275 -11.25 -19.22 -6.49
N LEU A 276 -12.07 -20.22 -6.84
CA LEU A 276 -13.06 -20.81 -5.95
C LEU A 276 -12.40 -21.56 -4.77
N ALA A 277 -11.29 -22.26 -5.01
CA ALA A 277 -10.51 -22.88 -3.94
C ALA A 277 -9.97 -21.83 -2.97
N PHE A 278 -9.37 -20.74 -3.47
CA PHE A 278 -8.90 -19.63 -2.62
C PHE A 278 -10.03 -18.94 -1.85
N LYS A 279 -11.22 -18.82 -2.44
CA LYS A 279 -12.40 -18.23 -1.80
C LYS A 279 -12.86 -19.01 -0.55
N GLN A 280 -12.57 -20.30 -0.43
CA GLN A 280 -12.93 -21.08 0.75
C GLN A 280 -12.33 -20.47 2.04
N ASN A 281 -11.09 -19.96 1.94
CA ASN A 281 -10.40 -19.26 3.04
C ASN A 281 -11.09 -17.96 3.53
N PHE A 282 -12.11 -17.46 2.81
CA PHE A 282 -12.83 -16.24 3.20
C PHE A 282 -14.01 -16.49 4.14
N TYR A 283 -14.44 -17.75 4.27
CA TYR A 283 -15.66 -18.17 4.97
C TYR A 283 -15.42 -19.20 6.07
N GLU A 284 -14.26 -19.86 6.10
CA GLU A 284 -13.88 -20.71 7.22
C GLU A 284 -13.46 -19.82 8.41
N GLU A 285 -14.29 -19.80 9.45
CA GLU A 285 -14.08 -19.00 10.67
C GLU A 285 -12.94 -19.52 11.57
N ASN A 286 -12.29 -20.63 11.21
CA ASN A 286 -11.29 -21.33 12.01
C ASN A 286 -10.02 -21.61 11.18
N LEU A 287 -9.28 -20.56 10.81
CA LEU A 287 -7.88 -20.74 10.46
C LEU A 287 -7.12 -20.73 11.78
N ASP A 288 -6.61 -21.88 12.19
CA ASP A 288 -5.74 -22.00 13.38
C ASP A 288 -4.50 -21.12 13.16
N ASP A 289 -4.11 -20.36 14.19
CA ASP A 289 -2.99 -19.40 14.13
C ASP A 289 -1.67 -20.04 13.67
N ASP A 290 -1.52 -21.37 13.84
CA ASP A 290 -0.35 -22.16 13.46
C ASP A 290 -0.27 -22.49 11.96
N ASP A 291 -1.37 -22.37 11.19
CA ASP A 291 -1.37 -22.58 9.72
C ASP A 291 -0.92 -21.32 8.95
N LEU A 292 -0.70 -20.20 9.65
CA LEU A 292 -0.27 -18.92 9.08
C LEU A 292 1.26 -18.78 9.07
N VAL A 293 1.97 -19.82 8.61
CA VAL A 293 3.40 -19.66 8.27
C VAL A 293 3.47 -18.82 7.00
N PHE A 294 3.63 -17.51 7.20
CA PHE A 294 4.08 -16.61 6.15
C PHE A 294 5.54 -16.97 5.86
N GLU A 295 5.78 -17.86 4.91
CA GLU A 295 7.05 -17.79 4.19
C GLU A 295 7.15 -16.36 3.66
N ASP A 296 8.13 -15.63 4.19
CA ASP A 296 8.60 -14.36 3.65
C ASP A 296 9.25 -14.66 2.30
N ASP A 297 8.41 -15.01 1.32
CA ASP A 297 8.70 -14.81 -0.09
C ASP A 297 8.56 -13.31 -0.38
N CYS A 298 9.39 -12.54 0.30
CA CYS A 298 9.94 -11.29 -0.21
C CYS A 298 11.15 -11.63 -1.09
N MET A 299 10.95 -12.49 -2.09
CA MET A 299 11.88 -12.75 -3.20
C MET A 299 10.99 -13.12 -4.39
N ASP A 300 10.88 -12.27 -5.39
CA ASP A 300 11.73 -12.36 -6.57
C ASP A 300 11.45 -13.65 -7.37
N ASP A 301 10.43 -13.59 -8.23
CA ASP A 301 10.43 -14.39 -9.47
C ASP A 301 11.28 -13.68 -10.56
N ASP A 302 12.18 -12.76 -10.17
CA ASP A 302 13.32 -12.33 -10.99
C ASP A 302 14.48 -13.29 -10.69
N ILE A 303 14.37 -14.55 -11.15
CA ILE A 303 15.55 -15.37 -11.36
C ILE A 303 16.31 -14.76 -12.54
N ASP A 304 17.29 -13.91 -12.23
CA ASP A 304 18.57 -13.83 -12.93
C ASP A 304 19.62 -13.40 -11.89
N GLY A 305 20.67 -14.22 -11.77
CA GLY A 305 21.49 -14.33 -10.56
C GLY A 305 22.33 -13.11 -10.18
N ASP A 306 22.48 -12.91 -8.88
CA ASP A 306 23.76 -13.08 -8.19
C ASP A 306 23.52 -13.20 -6.68
N GLY A 307 24.19 -14.15 -6.04
CA GLY A 307 23.99 -14.48 -4.63
C GLY A 307 24.41 -13.36 -3.69
N ILE A 308 23.53 -13.02 -2.76
CA ILE A 308 23.86 -12.27 -1.55
C ILE A 308 23.22 -13.01 -0.37
N ASP A 309 24.08 -13.41 0.56
CA ASP A 309 23.77 -14.24 1.73
C ASP A 309 22.74 -13.56 2.65
N LYS A 310 21.81 -14.40 3.13
CA LYS A 310 20.78 -14.06 4.10
C LYS A 310 21.39 -14.01 5.51
N ASP A 311 22.00 -12.90 5.89
CA ASP A 311 22.32 -12.58 7.28
C ASP A 311 22.45 -11.05 7.43
N ASP A 312 21.33 -10.33 7.46
CA ASP A 312 21.27 -8.96 7.97
C ASP A 312 19.88 -8.70 8.58
N LEU A 313 19.59 -9.46 9.64
CA LEU A 313 18.66 -9.01 10.68
C LEU A 313 19.23 -7.71 11.22
N CYS A 314 18.58 -6.59 10.90
CA CYS A 314 18.93 -5.28 11.42
C CYS A 314 18.77 -5.24 12.94
N ASP A 315 19.83 -5.60 13.65
CA ASP A 315 20.02 -5.21 15.04
C ASP A 315 20.16 -3.69 15.11
N GLU A 316 19.37 -3.09 16.00
CA GLU A 316 19.45 -1.69 16.37
C GLU A 316 20.84 -1.38 16.94
N ILE A 317 21.75 -0.85 16.11
CA ILE A 317 23.01 -0.30 16.60
C ILE A 317 22.80 1.18 16.96
N GLU A 318 22.73 1.43 18.25
CA GLU A 318 23.02 2.71 18.88
C GLU A 318 24.42 3.18 18.45
N CYS A 319 24.52 4.17 17.56
CA CYS A 319 25.77 4.88 17.33
C CYS A 319 25.94 5.99 18.38
N SER A 320 26.48 5.60 19.54
CA SER A 320 27.32 6.49 20.35
C SER A 320 28.77 6.32 19.92
N SER A 321 29.43 7.40 19.48
CA SER A 321 30.82 7.67 19.84
C SER A 321 31.23 9.05 19.35
N ASP A 322 31.76 9.81 20.29
CA ASP A 322 32.53 11.03 20.12
C ASP A 322 33.84 10.79 19.31
N ASP A 323 34.50 11.93 19.06
CA ASP A 323 35.92 12.16 18.83
C ASP A 323 36.46 12.34 17.39
N ASP A 324 36.84 13.60 17.15
CA ASP A 324 38.12 14.09 16.60
C ASP A 324 38.63 13.57 15.25
N TYR A 325 38.59 14.44 14.22
CA TYR A 325 39.76 15.15 13.67
C TYR A 325 39.35 16.20 12.63
#